data_AF-A0A661FSM6-F1
#
_entry.id   AF-A0A661FSM6-F1
#
_cell.length_a   1.000
_cell.length_b   1.000
_cell.length_c   1.000
_cell.angle_alpha   90.00
_cell.angle_beta   90.00
_cell.angle_gamma   90.00
#
_symmetry.space_group_name_H-M   'P 1'
#
loop_
_entity.id
_entity.type
_entity.pdbx_description
1 polymer ?
#
loop_
_entity_poly.entity_id
_entity_poly.type
_entity_poly.pdbx_seq_one_letter_code
_entity_poly.pdbx_strand_id
1 'polypeptide(L)'
;MSSDKTPIILAFSGGLDTSFCVPWLKEAFDRDVITVTVDTGGIDTDAARLLEERSAALGAIEHVLLDCKNAFFDSVIKFLIAGNIRRGQVYPLCVGAERGLQAAELAKFASARNSSTVAHGCTAAG
;
A
#
# COMPACT_ATOMS: atom_id res chain seq x y z
N MET A 1 18.31 -18.08 -7.28
CA MET A 1 17.17 -17.32 -7.84
C MET A 1 15.89 -17.91 -7.25
N SER A 2 14.95 -17.07 -6.80
CA SER A 2 13.68 -17.53 -6.22
C SER A 2 12.92 -18.36 -7.25
N SER A 3 12.38 -19.52 -6.86
CA SER A 3 11.51 -20.34 -7.71
C SER A 3 10.10 -19.74 -7.88
N ASP A 4 9.76 -18.72 -7.09
CA ASP A 4 8.47 -18.05 -7.17
C ASP A 4 8.44 -17.07 -8.35
N LYS A 5 7.52 -17.33 -9.29
CA LYS A 5 7.27 -16.51 -10.48
C LYS A 5 6.01 -15.66 -10.37
N THR A 6 5.29 -15.71 -9.24
CA THR A 6 4.11 -14.86 -9.02
C THR A 6 4.52 -13.38 -8.94
N PRO A 7 3.68 -12.42 -9.32
CA PRO A 7 4.02 -11.00 -9.24
C PRO A 7 4.26 -10.54 -7.81
N ILE A 8 5.21 -9.62 -7.59
CA ILE A 8 5.43 -8.96 -6.30
C ILE A 8 4.36 -7.87 -6.14
N ILE A 9 3.62 -7.91 -5.03
CA ILE A 9 2.62 -6.88 -4.71
C ILE A 9 3.31 -5.76 -3.92
N LEU A 10 3.48 -4.59 -4.55
CA LEU A 10 4.14 -3.44 -3.95
C LEU A 10 3.12 -2.44 -3.39
N ALA A 11 3.20 -2.14 -2.09
CA ALA A 11 2.56 -0.96 -1.52
C ALA A 11 3.14 0.30 -2.18
N PHE A 12 2.31 1.02 -2.92
CA PHE A 12 2.75 2.11 -3.79
C PHE A 12 2.09 3.42 -3.39
N SER A 13 2.89 4.45 -3.15
CA SER A 13 2.41 5.81 -2.84
C SER A 13 2.67 6.80 -3.96
N GLY A 14 3.34 6.36 -5.03
CA GLY A 14 3.87 7.24 -6.07
C GLY A 14 5.08 8.07 -5.63
N GLY A 15 5.50 8.02 -4.36
CA GLY A 15 6.72 8.71 -3.90
C GLY A 15 7.99 8.18 -4.58
N LEU A 16 9.09 8.91 -4.46
CA LEU A 16 10.38 8.54 -5.06
C LEU A 16 10.80 7.11 -4.69
N ASP A 17 10.74 6.77 -3.41
CA ASP A 17 11.21 5.48 -2.89
C ASP A 17 10.41 4.32 -3.49
N THR A 18 9.07 4.36 -3.40
CA THR A 18 8.24 3.30 -3.99
C THR A 18 8.28 3.29 -5.51
N SER A 19 8.57 4.44 -6.15
CA SER A 19 8.78 4.52 -7.59
C SER A 19 10.06 3.82 -8.01
N PHE A 20 11.14 4.00 -7.26
CA PHE A 20 12.39 3.29 -7.48
C PHE A 20 12.25 1.77 -7.24
N CYS A 21 11.43 1.36 -6.26
CA CYS A 21 11.19 -0.05 -5.98
C CYS A 21 10.62 -0.81 -7.19
N VAL A 22 9.82 -0.19 -8.06
CA VAL A 22 9.21 -0.89 -9.21
C VAL A 22 10.27 -1.50 -10.14
N PRO A 23 11.14 -0.71 -10.81
CA PRO A 23 12.16 -1.28 -11.69
C PRO A 23 13.19 -2.12 -10.91
N TRP A 24 13.56 -1.71 -9.69
CA TRP A 24 14.54 -2.43 -8.89
C TRP A 24 14.07 -3.84 -8.50
N LEU A 25 12.82 -3.99 -8.04
CA LEU A 25 12.25 -5.30 -7.70
C LEU A 25 12.16 -6.20 -8.94
N LYS A 26 11.79 -5.63 -10.10
CA LYS A 26 11.75 -6.40 -11.35
C LYS A 26 13.14 -6.93 -11.72
N GLU A 27 14.14 -6.07 -11.71
CA GLU A 27 15.52 -6.43 -12.08
C GLU A 27 16.15 -7.40 -11.06
N ALA A 28 16.01 -7.10 -9.77
CA ALA A 28 16.64 -7.89 -8.71
C ALA A 28 16.05 -9.30 -8.57
N PHE A 29 14.75 -9.47 -8.87
CA PHE A 29 14.05 -10.74 -8.66
C PHE A 29 13.62 -11.44 -9.95
N ASP A 30 13.77 -10.82 -11.13
CA ASP A 30 13.28 -11.36 -12.41
C ASP A 30 11.80 -11.78 -12.33
N ARG A 31 10.97 -10.87 -11.80
CA ARG A 31 9.54 -11.04 -11.52
C ARG A 31 8.77 -9.78 -11.86
N ASP A 32 7.53 -9.94 -12.25
CA ASP A 32 6.62 -8.81 -12.43
C ASP A 32 6.26 -8.14 -11.11
N VAL A 33 5.88 -6.87 -11.18
CA VAL A 33 5.42 -6.06 -10.04
C VAL A 33 4.03 -5.56 -10.34
N ILE A 34 3.11 -5.76 -9.39
CA ILE A 34 1.80 -5.12 -9.34
C ILE A 34 1.87 -4.07 -8.24
N THR A 35 1.55 -2.83 -8.56
CA THR A 35 1.49 -1.77 -7.56
C THR A 35 0.08 -1.66 -7.00
N VAL A 36 -0.02 -1.42 -5.69
CA VAL A 36 -1.29 -1.28 -5.00
C VAL A 36 -1.25 -0.05 -4.10
N THR A 37 -2.23 0.83 -4.27
CA THR A 37 -2.46 1.96 -3.38
C THR A 37 -3.76 1.73 -2.62
N VAL A 38 -3.72 1.86 -1.30
CA VAL A 38 -4.90 1.75 -0.42
C VAL A 38 -5.37 3.16 -0.09
N ASP A 39 -6.47 3.60 -0.69
CA ASP A 39 -7.08 4.91 -0.41
C ASP A 39 -7.96 4.84 0.84
N THR A 40 -7.56 5.55 1.87
CA THR A 40 -8.29 5.69 3.14
C THR A 40 -9.01 7.04 3.24
N GLY A 41 -9.03 7.83 2.17
CA GLY A 41 -9.73 9.11 2.06
C GLY A 41 -8.88 10.30 1.65
N GLY A 42 -7.65 10.06 1.16
CA GLY A 42 -6.67 11.11 0.85
C GLY A 42 -6.37 11.27 -0.64
N ILE A 43 -6.96 10.45 -1.50
CA ILE A 43 -6.64 10.39 -2.92
C ILE A 43 -7.82 10.90 -3.74
N ASP A 44 -7.62 12.00 -4.44
CA ASP A 44 -8.56 12.52 -5.43
C ASP A 44 -8.35 11.88 -6.82
N THR A 45 -9.23 12.20 -7.76
CA THR A 45 -9.22 11.64 -9.11
C THR A 45 -7.93 11.93 -9.88
N ASP A 46 -7.36 13.13 -9.72
CA ASP A 46 -6.14 13.51 -10.42
C ASP A 46 -4.93 12.79 -9.83
N ALA A 47 -4.86 12.68 -8.51
CA ALA A 47 -3.83 11.89 -7.82
C ALA A 47 -3.90 10.41 -8.19
N ALA A 48 -5.11 9.83 -8.26
CA ALA A 48 -5.32 8.45 -8.69
C ALA A 48 -4.79 8.22 -10.12
N ARG A 49 -5.12 9.11 -11.06
CA ARG A 49 -4.63 9.04 -12.44
C ARG A 49 -3.10 9.14 -12.50
N LEU A 50 -2.50 10.06 -11.75
CA LEU A 50 -1.05 10.23 -11.73
C LEU A 50 -0.32 9.00 -11.13
N LEU A 51 -0.93 8.32 -10.16
CA LEU A 51 -0.39 7.08 -9.60
C LEU A 51 -0.37 5.95 -10.64
N GLU A 52 -1.46 5.78 -11.37
CA GLU A 52 -1.57 4.79 -12.44
C GLU A 52 -0.56 5.05 -13.57
N GLU A 53 -0.50 6.30 -14.06
CA GLU A 53 0.46 6.72 -15.09
C GLU A 53 1.91 6.49 -14.66
N ARG A 54 2.24 6.86 -13.42
CA ARG A 54 3.59 6.66 -12.87
C ARG A 54 3.93 5.18 -12.73
N SER A 55 3.00 4.38 -12.21
CA SER A 55 3.18 2.93 -12.06
C SER A 55 3.45 2.27 -13.41
N ALA A 56 2.66 2.59 -14.44
CA ALA A 56 2.84 2.08 -15.79
C ALA A 56 4.18 2.51 -16.41
N ALA A 57 4.54 3.79 -16.27
CA ALA A 57 5.79 4.32 -16.81
C ALA A 57 7.04 3.66 -16.20
N LEU A 58 6.95 3.19 -14.94
CA LEU A 58 8.02 2.49 -14.24
C LEU A 58 8.07 0.98 -14.54
N GLY A 59 7.09 0.48 -15.31
CA GLY A 59 7.06 -0.90 -15.79
C GLY A 59 6.34 -1.89 -14.87
N ALA A 60 5.49 -1.44 -13.95
CA ALA A 60 4.55 -2.35 -13.29
C ALA A 60 3.58 -2.95 -14.32
N ILE A 61 3.17 -4.21 -14.14
CA ILE A 61 2.24 -4.88 -15.06
C ILE A 61 0.78 -4.46 -14.83
N GLU A 62 0.49 -3.90 -13.65
CA GLU A 62 -0.83 -3.45 -13.23
C GLU A 62 -0.69 -2.45 -12.07
N HIS A 63 -1.60 -1.49 -12.01
CA HIS A 63 -1.83 -0.64 -10.85
C HIS A 63 -3.25 -0.85 -10.31
N VAL A 64 -3.38 -1.01 -9.00
CA VAL A 64 -4.68 -1.15 -8.34
C VAL A 64 -4.85 -0.09 -7.25
N LEU A 65 -5.93 0.67 -7.35
CA LEU A 65 -6.39 1.55 -6.30
C LEU A 65 -7.53 0.87 -5.52
N LEU A 66 -7.28 0.57 -4.24
CA LEU A 66 -8.27 -0.01 -3.34
C LEU A 66 -8.97 1.12 -2.57
N ASP A 67 -10.26 1.31 -2.79
CA ASP A 67 -11.07 2.23 -1.97
C ASP A 67 -11.40 1.57 -0.63
N CYS A 68 -10.79 2.09 0.43
CA CYS A 68 -10.91 1.59 1.79
C CYS A 68 -11.43 2.67 2.76
N LYS A 69 -12.06 3.74 2.26
CA LYS A 69 -12.63 4.82 3.10
C LYS A 69 -13.60 4.28 4.15
N ASN A 70 -14.60 3.52 3.70
CA ASN A 70 -15.61 2.93 4.60
C ASN A 70 -14.97 1.87 5.52
N ALA A 71 -14.11 1.02 4.96
CA ALA A 71 -13.40 0.01 5.74
C ALA A 71 -12.57 0.65 6.87
N PHE A 72 -11.90 1.76 6.60
CA PHE A 72 -11.12 2.50 7.60
C PHE A 72 -11.99 3.11 8.68
N PHE A 73 -13.13 3.68 8.31
CA PHE A 73 -14.08 4.16 9.30
C PHE A 73 -14.61 3.03 10.19
N ASP A 74 -15.06 1.94 9.57
CA ASP A 74 -15.76 0.84 10.22
C ASP A 74 -14.85 -0.02 11.09
N SER A 75 -13.58 -0.14 10.75
CA SER A 75 -12.63 -1.01 11.47
C SER A 75 -11.64 -0.26 12.34
N VAL A 76 -11.43 1.05 12.13
CA VAL A 76 -10.41 1.83 12.85
C VAL A 76 -10.99 3.10 13.46
N ILE A 77 -11.43 4.07 12.65
CA ILE A 77 -11.73 5.43 13.13
C ILE A 77 -12.82 5.43 14.19
N LYS A 78 -13.92 4.68 14.00
CA LYS A 78 -15.02 4.66 14.97
C LYS A 78 -14.57 4.17 16.35
N PHE A 79 -13.61 3.24 16.40
CA PHE A 79 -13.07 2.71 17.66
C PHE A 79 -12.06 3.66 18.30
N LEU A 80 -11.25 4.37 17.51
CA LEU A 80 -10.38 5.43 18.03
C LEU A 80 -11.20 6.54 18.70
N ILE A 81 -12.32 6.93 18.07
CA ILE A 81 -13.26 7.92 18.62
C ILE A 81 -13.94 7.38 19.89
N ALA A 82 -14.56 6.21 19.81
CA ALA A 82 -15.27 5.61 20.95
C ALA A 82 -14.36 5.39 22.17
N GLY A 83 -13.09 5.04 21.94
CA GLY A 83 -12.09 4.86 22.98
C GLY A 83 -11.44 6.16 23.48
N ASN A 84 -11.79 7.32 22.91
CA ASN A 84 -11.11 8.61 23.17
C ASN A 84 -9.58 8.48 23.10
N ILE A 85 -9.08 7.73 22.11
CA ILE A 85 -7.69 7.29 22.06
C ILE A 85 -6.75 8.46 21.81
N ARG A 86 -5.77 8.65 22.71
CA ARG A 86 -4.74 9.68 22.62
C ARG A 86 -3.39 9.14 23.10
N ARG A 87 -2.49 8.81 22.16
CA ARG A 87 -1.10 8.46 22.45
C ARG A 87 -0.40 9.66 23.11
N GLY A 88 0.19 9.41 24.28
CA GLY A 88 0.81 10.47 25.07
C GLY A 88 -0.16 11.58 25.47
N GLN A 89 -1.46 11.29 25.55
CA GLN A 89 -2.53 12.27 25.84
C GLN A 89 -2.71 13.38 24.79
N VAL A 90 -2.02 13.30 23.64
CA VAL A 90 -2.04 14.37 22.61
C VAL A 90 -2.41 13.88 21.22
N TYR A 91 -1.95 12.69 20.82
CA TYR A 91 -2.00 12.27 19.41
C TYR A 91 -3.02 11.15 19.19
N PRO A 92 -4.02 11.29 18.30
CA PRO A 92 -5.10 10.32 18.15
C PRO A 92 -4.75 9.09 17.29
N LEU A 93 -3.47 8.69 17.24
CA LEU A 93 -2.97 7.50 16.53
C LEU A 93 -3.26 7.45 15.01
N CYS A 94 -3.47 8.59 14.34
CA CYS A 94 -3.92 8.64 12.94
C CYS A 94 -3.17 7.69 11.99
N VAL A 95 -1.85 7.84 11.88
CA VAL A 95 -1.05 7.13 10.86
C VAL A 95 -0.78 5.69 11.27
N GLY A 96 -0.46 5.46 12.55
CA GLY A 96 -0.15 4.10 13.04
C GLY A 96 -1.34 3.15 12.90
N ALA A 97 -2.55 3.64 13.19
CA ALA A 97 -3.75 2.84 13.07
C ALA A 97 -4.13 2.57 11.60
N GLU A 98 -3.92 3.55 10.72
CA GLU A 98 -4.11 3.40 9.27
C GLU A 98 -3.22 2.29 8.67
N ARG A 99 -1.94 2.22 9.07
CA ARG A 99 -0.99 1.23 8.55
C ARG A 99 -1.43 -0.21 8.77
N GLY A 100 -2.12 -0.49 9.89
CA GLY A 100 -2.68 -1.81 10.17
C GLY A 100 -3.71 -2.24 9.11
N LEU A 101 -4.61 -1.34 8.73
CA LEU A 101 -5.58 -1.59 7.66
C LEU A 101 -4.88 -1.78 6.31
N GLN A 102 -3.95 -0.87 5.95
CA GLN A 102 -3.26 -0.95 4.67
C GLN A 102 -2.49 -2.26 4.50
N ALA A 103 -1.79 -2.72 5.54
CA ALA A 103 -1.10 -4.01 5.52
C ALA A 103 -2.06 -5.19 5.39
N ALA A 104 -3.21 -5.15 6.08
CA ALA A 104 -4.23 -6.19 5.99
C ALA A 104 -4.86 -6.26 4.59
N GLU A 105 -5.22 -5.12 4.00
CA GLU A 105 -5.81 -5.07 2.65
C GLU A 105 -4.81 -5.50 1.57
N LEU A 106 -3.54 -5.11 1.72
CA LEU A 106 -2.47 -5.55 0.82
C LEU A 106 -2.23 -7.07 0.90
N ALA A 107 -2.23 -7.64 2.11
CA ALA A 107 -2.10 -9.07 2.31
C ALA A 107 -3.30 -9.86 1.75
N LYS A 108 -4.53 -9.35 1.94
CA LYS A 108 -5.75 -9.91 1.32
C LYS A 108 -5.65 -9.87 -0.20
N PHE A 109 -5.24 -8.74 -0.77
CA PHE A 109 -5.07 -8.58 -2.21
C PHE A 109 -4.03 -9.57 -2.75
N ALA A 110 -2.86 -9.67 -2.12
CA ALA A 110 -1.82 -10.62 -2.50
C ALA A 110 -2.33 -12.07 -2.46
N SER A 111 -3.04 -12.43 -1.38
CA SER A 111 -3.66 -13.76 -1.23
C SER A 111 -4.67 -14.05 -2.34
N ALA A 112 -5.54 -13.08 -2.66
CA ALA A 112 -6.52 -13.21 -3.74
C ALA A 112 -5.89 -13.33 -5.13
N ARG A 113 -4.69 -12.78 -5.32
CA ARG A 113 -3.88 -12.90 -6.54
C ARG A 113 -2.94 -14.12 -6.53
N ASN A 114 -2.98 -14.96 -5.49
CA ASN A 114 -2.05 -16.06 -5.27
C ASN A 114 -0.58 -15.62 -5.30
N SER A 115 -0.28 -14.37 -4.96
CA SER A 115 1.08 -13.87 -4.82
C SER A 115 1.62 -14.23 -3.44
N SER A 116 2.85 -14.74 -3.40
CA SER A 116 3.51 -15.07 -2.13
C SER A 116 4.29 -13.91 -1.53
N THR A 117 4.44 -12.79 -2.26
CA THR A 117 5.38 -11.72 -1.91
C THR A 117 4.70 -10.35 -1.89
N VAL A 118 4.86 -9.66 -0.76
CA VAL A 118 4.46 -8.26 -0.58
C VAL A 118 5.71 -7.42 -0.30
N ALA A 119 5.76 -6.21 -0.85
CA ALA A 119 6.84 -5.24 -0.63
C ALA A 119 6.28 -3.88 -0.17
N HIS A 120 7.09 -3.10 0.55
CA HIS A 120 6.76 -1.75 0.99
C HIS A 120 7.98 -0.82 0.96
N GLY A 121 7.73 0.50 0.94
CA GLY A 121 8.79 1.53 0.94
C GLY A 121 9.15 2.13 2.30
N CYS A 122 8.70 1.57 3.43
CA CYS A 122 9.05 2.09 4.75
C CYS A 122 10.54 1.95 5.07
N THR A 123 11.07 2.92 5.84
CA THR A 123 12.43 2.85 6.40
C THR A 123 12.44 2.06 7.71
N ALA A 124 13.63 1.66 8.18
CA ALA A 124 13.81 0.98 9.46
C ALA A 124 13.82 1.92 10.69
N ALA A 125 13.62 3.22 10.49
CA ALA A 125 13.72 4.25 11.55
C ALA A 125 12.36 4.79 12.03
N GLY A 126 11.26 4.22 11.52
CA GLY A 126 9.88 4.63 11.84
C GLY A 126 9.32 4.05 13.13
#